data_AF-A0A659UGI6-F1
#
_entry.id   AF-A0A659UGI6-F1
#
_cell.length_a   1.000
_cell.length_b   1.000
_cell.length_c   1.000
_cell.angle_alpha   90.00
_cell.angle_beta   90.00
_cell.angle_gamma   90.00
#
_symmetry.space_group_name_H-M   'P 1'
#
loop_
_entity.id
_entity.type
_entity.pdbx_description
1 polymer ?
#
loop_
_entity_poly.entity_id
_entity_poly.type
_entity_poly.pdbx_seq_one_letter_code
_entity_poly.pdbx_strand_id
1 'polypeptide(L)'
;FSALAGGIVWNVVTWIAGTPSSSSHALIGGLVGAGVAKAGFGAIVWSGLGKTVAAIVLSPATGFVLALLLVLVFSWLFVRQTPFAVDSTFRVLQFFSASLYSLGHGGNDAQKTMGIIAVLLYSQGMLGTSFYVPL
;
A
#
# COMPACT_ATOMS: atom_id res chain seq x y z
N PHE A 1 3.23 12.26 16.85
CA PHE A 1 1.76 12.13 16.98
C PHE A 1 0.98 12.89 15.92
N SER A 2 1.29 14.16 15.61
CA SER A 2 0.52 14.97 14.64
C SER A 2 0.39 14.34 13.24
N ALA A 3 1.42 13.62 12.76
CA ALA A 3 1.37 12.89 11.48
C ALA A 3 0.30 11.78 11.45
N LEU A 4 0.25 10.95 12.50
CA LEU A 4 -0.73 9.87 12.63
C LEU A 4 -2.15 10.45 12.79
N ALA A 5 -2.29 11.49 13.62
CA ALA A 5 -3.56 12.16 13.81
C ALA A 5 -4.10 12.74 12.49
N GLY A 6 -3.25 13.42 11.70
CA GLY A 6 -3.62 13.93 10.38
C GLY A 6 -4.10 12.83 9.43
N GLY A 7 -3.38 11.71 9.36
CA GLY A 7 -3.78 10.55 8.56
C GLY A 7 -5.10 9.93 9.00
N ILE A 8 -5.32 9.75 10.31
CA ILE A 8 -6.56 9.20 10.88
C ILE A 8 -7.74 10.12 10.58
N VAL A 9 -7.59 11.42 10.88
CA VAL A 9 -8.65 12.41 10.65
C VAL A 9 -9.06 12.41 9.18
N TRP A 10 -8.10 12.41 8.27
CA TRP A 10 -8.39 12.37 6.83
C TRP A 10 -9.14 11.10 6.44
N ASN A 11 -8.69 9.93 6.90
CA ASN A 11 -9.37 8.66 6.60
C ASN A 11 -10.81 8.65 7.13
N VAL A 12 -11.06 9.13 8.36
CA VAL A 12 -12.40 9.23 8.94
C VAL A 12 -13.29 10.16 8.12
N VAL A 13 -12.77 11.33 7.73
CA VAL A 13 -13.50 12.28 6.88
C VAL A 13 -13.89 11.61 5.55
N THR A 14 -12.94 10.97 4.87
CA THR A 14 -13.21 10.30 3.59
C THR A 14 -14.16 9.13 3.72
N TRP A 15 -14.13 8.43 4.86
CA TRP A 15 -15.05 7.34 5.17
C TRP A 15 -16.48 7.85 5.37
N ILE A 16 -16.65 8.91 6.16
CA ILE A 16 -17.97 9.55 6.36
C ILE A 16 -18.52 10.10 5.04
N ALA A 17 -17.64 10.64 4.18
CA ALA A 17 -18.01 11.14 2.86
C ALA A 17 -18.27 10.03 1.82
N GLY A 18 -18.02 8.75 2.14
CA GLY A 18 -18.16 7.63 1.19
C GLY A 18 -17.15 7.65 0.04
N THR A 19 -16.10 8.47 0.14
CA THR A 19 -15.07 8.60 -0.90
C THR A 19 -13.98 7.56 -0.72
N PRO A 20 -13.64 6.77 -1.76
CA PRO A 20 -12.51 5.84 -1.66
C PRO A 20 -11.21 6.64 -1.52
N SER A 21 -10.49 6.40 -0.44
CA SER A 21 -9.23 7.09 -0.10
C SER A 21 -8.13 6.09 0.21
N SER A 22 -6.89 6.48 -0.09
CA SER A 22 -5.72 5.66 0.23
C SER A 22 -5.12 6.06 1.57
N SER A 23 -5.25 5.17 2.56
CA SER A 23 -4.66 5.37 3.90
C SER A 23 -3.14 5.52 3.87
N SER A 24 -2.45 4.89 2.91
CA SER A 24 -0.99 5.07 2.71
C SER A 24 -0.65 6.52 2.36
N HIS A 25 -1.40 7.12 1.44
CA HIS A 25 -1.17 8.51 1.01
C HIS A 25 -1.50 9.49 2.12
N ALA A 26 -2.61 9.26 2.84
CA ALA A 26 -2.99 10.04 3.99
C ALA A 26 -1.88 10.04 5.07
N LEU A 27 -1.29 8.87 5.34
CA LEU A 27 -0.20 8.74 6.29
C LEU A 27 1.08 9.44 5.82
N ILE A 28 1.49 9.26 4.57
CA ILE A 28 2.67 9.93 3.99
C ILE A 28 2.48 11.45 4.02
N GLY A 29 1.31 11.95 3.61
CA GLY A 29 0.97 13.37 3.68
C GLY A 29 1.00 13.91 5.10
N GLY A 30 0.49 13.15 6.07
CA GLY A 30 0.59 13.48 7.49
C GLY A 30 2.02 13.55 7.99
N LEU A 31 2.89 12.60 7.61
CA LEU A 31 4.31 12.59 7.97
C LEU A 31 5.07 13.77 7.38
N VAL A 32 4.92 14.03 6.08
CA VAL A 32 5.54 15.16 5.39
C VAL A 32 5.05 16.48 5.99
N GLY A 33 3.75 16.65 6.15
CA GLY A 33 3.16 17.87 6.71
C GLY A 33 3.64 18.16 8.14
N ALA A 34 3.67 17.14 9.02
CA ALA A 34 4.18 17.31 10.37
C ALA A 34 5.69 17.63 10.40
N GLY A 35 6.47 17.03 9.49
CA GLY A 35 7.90 17.30 9.36
C GLY A 35 8.18 18.74 8.91
N VAL A 36 7.48 19.19 7.87
CA VAL A 36 7.59 20.57 7.36
C VAL A 36 7.15 21.59 8.39
N ALA A 37 6.04 21.35 9.08
CA ALA A 37 5.54 22.24 10.11
C ALA A 37 6.53 22.43 11.28
N LYS A 38 7.30 21.38 11.62
CA LYS A 38 8.25 21.42 12.74
C LYS A 38 9.63 21.95 12.35
N ALA A 39 10.16 21.54 11.20
CA ALA A 39 11.57 21.70 10.85
C ALA A 39 11.78 22.24 9.42
N GLY A 40 10.71 22.65 8.73
CA GLY A 40 10.75 23.17 7.36
C GLY A 40 11.01 22.08 6.32
N PHE A 41 11.11 22.50 5.06
CA PHE A 41 11.30 21.60 3.91
C PHE A 41 12.64 20.84 3.93
N GLY A 42 13.63 21.33 4.69
CA GLY A 42 14.93 20.66 4.86
C GLY A 42 14.86 19.34 5.64
N ALA A 43 13.78 19.11 6.38
CA ALA A 43 13.56 17.85 7.12
C ALA A 43 13.07 16.70 6.23
N ILE A 44 12.70 16.96 4.99
CA ILE A 44 12.20 15.95 4.06
C ILE A 44 13.37 15.18 3.45
N VAL A 45 13.34 13.85 3.57
CA VAL A 45 14.23 12.95 2.82
C VAL A 45 13.68 12.79 1.39
N TRP A 46 14.04 13.73 0.52
CA TRP A 46 13.52 13.82 -0.86
C TRP A 46 13.80 12.55 -1.70
N SER A 47 14.94 11.90 -1.48
CA SER A 47 15.27 10.65 -2.16
C SER A 47 14.32 9.49 -1.79
N GLY A 48 13.84 9.44 -0.55
CA GLY A 48 12.85 8.48 -0.09
C GLY A 48 11.45 8.84 -0.58
N LEU A 49 11.04 10.10 -0.36
CA LEU A 49 9.73 10.59 -0.77
C LEU A 49 9.51 10.46 -2.29
N GLY A 50 10.53 10.76 -3.11
CA GLY A 50 10.45 10.64 -4.56
C GLY A 50 10.17 9.22 -5.04
N LYS A 51 10.78 8.20 -4.40
CA LYS A 51 10.47 6.79 -4.70
C LYS A 51 9.03 6.45 -4.35
N THR A 52 8.56 6.91 -3.20
CA THR A 52 7.18 6.70 -2.76
C THR A 52 6.19 7.36 -3.73
N VAL A 53 6.44 8.60 -4.14
CA VAL A 53 5.60 9.34 -5.11
C VAL A 53 5.60 8.64 -6.47
N ALA A 54 6.75 8.19 -6.96
CA ALA A 54 6.81 7.43 -8.20
C ALA A 54 5.98 6.12 -8.12
N ALA A 55 6.03 5.42 -6.98
CA ALA A 55 5.26 4.19 -6.78
C ALA A 55 3.73 4.40 -6.83
N ILE A 56 3.24 5.61 -6.55
CA ILE A 56 1.80 5.95 -6.65
C ILE A 56 1.30 5.76 -8.08
N VAL A 57 2.11 6.15 -9.06
CA VAL A 57 1.76 6.10 -10.49
C VAL A 57 2.20 4.76 -11.09
N LEU A 58 3.38 4.29 -10.70
CA LEU A 58 3.93 3.06 -11.25
C LEU A 58 3.14 1.82 -10.82
N SER A 59 2.60 1.77 -9.59
CA SER A 59 1.89 0.56 -9.13
C SER A 59 0.56 0.28 -9.84
N PRO A 60 -0.34 1.25 -10.10
CA PRO A 60 -1.52 0.99 -10.92
C PRO A 60 -1.15 0.72 -12.38
N ALA A 61 -0.11 1.39 -12.91
CA ALA A 61 0.34 1.16 -14.28
C ALA A 61 0.87 -0.26 -14.50
N THR A 62 1.72 -0.76 -13.59
CA THR A 62 2.20 -2.14 -13.65
C THR A 62 1.07 -3.14 -13.43
N GLY A 63 0.18 -2.87 -12.47
CA GLY A 63 -1.02 -3.70 -12.26
C GLY A 63 -1.91 -3.79 -13.50
N PHE A 64 -2.11 -2.69 -14.21
CA PHE A 64 -2.89 -2.64 -15.45
C PHE A 64 -2.22 -3.46 -16.57
N VAL A 65 -0.92 -3.27 -16.79
CA VAL A 65 -0.17 -4.04 -17.81
C VAL A 65 -0.21 -5.53 -17.52
N LEU A 66 0.03 -5.92 -16.26
CA LEU A 66 -0.04 -7.33 -15.85
C LEU A 66 -1.45 -7.91 -16.01
N ALA A 67 -2.49 -7.14 -15.67
CA ALA A 67 -3.88 -7.58 -15.88
C ALA A 67 -4.18 -7.82 -17.36
N LEU A 68 -3.76 -6.92 -18.27
CA LEU A 68 -3.93 -7.11 -19.71
C LEU A 68 -3.22 -8.36 -20.23
N LEU A 69 -1.98 -8.60 -19.77
CA LEU A 69 -1.22 -9.79 -20.15
C LEU A 69 -1.88 -11.07 -19.63
N LEU A 70 -2.37 -11.08 -18.39
CA LEU A 70 -3.08 -12.22 -17.82
C LEU A 70 -4.37 -12.52 -18.57
N VAL A 71 -5.15 -11.49 -18.90
CA VAL A 71 -6.37 -11.64 -19.71
C VAL A 71 -6.01 -12.25 -21.07
N LEU A 72 -5.00 -11.72 -21.76
CA LEU A 72 -4.55 -12.27 -23.04
C LEU A 72 -4.18 -13.76 -22.92
N VAL A 73 -3.30 -14.09 -21.96
CA VAL A 73 -2.85 -15.48 -21.75
C VAL A 73 -4.03 -16.41 -21.47
N PHE A 74 -4.94 -16.04 -20.56
CA PHE A 74 -6.09 -16.87 -20.23
C PHE A 74 -7.08 -17.00 -21.39
N SER A 75 -7.33 -15.92 -22.15
CA SER A 75 -8.17 -15.99 -23.33
C SER A 75 -7.65 -16.99 -24.36
N TRP A 76 -6.32 -17.04 -24.59
CA TRP A 76 -5.72 -18.01 -25.51
C TRP A 76 -5.73 -19.44 -24.96
N LEU A 77 -5.41 -19.63 -23.67
CA LEU A 77 -5.37 -20.96 -23.05
C LEU A 77 -6.75 -21.64 -23.04
N PHE A 78 -7.81 -20.86 -22.81
CA PHE A 78 -9.17 -21.37 -22.64
C PHE A 78 -10.04 -21.22 -23.90
N VAL A 79 -9.49 -20.76 -25.03
CA VAL A 79 -10.26 -20.48 -26.28
C VAL A 79 -11.04 -21.69 -26.81
N ARG A 80 -10.58 -22.92 -26.54
CA ARG A 80 -11.22 -24.17 -26.98
C ARG A 80 -12.00 -24.90 -25.87
N GLN A 81 -12.08 -24.30 -24.68
CA GLN A 81 -12.71 -24.93 -23.52
C GLN A 81 -14.18 -24.54 -23.42
N THR A 82 -15.02 -25.43 -22.87
CA THR A 82 -16.44 -25.12 -22.65
C THR A 82 -16.58 -24.15 -21.46
N PRO A 83 -17.61 -23.28 -21.44
CA PRO A 83 -17.83 -22.35 -20.34
C PRO A 83 -17.88 -23.02 -18.96
N PHE A 84 -18.42 -24.24 -18.89
CA PHE A 84 -18.50 -25.03 -17.66
C PHE A 84 -17.13 -25.46 -17.13
N ALA A 85 -16.23 -25.92 -18.01
CA ALA A 85 -14.87 -26.30 -17.62
C ALA A 85 -14.03 -25.08 -17.18
N VAL A 86 -14.24 -23.94 -17.83
CA VAL A 86 -13.61 -22.67 -17.46
C VAL A 86 -14.07 -22.22 -16.08
N ASP A 87 -15.38 -22.18 -15.80
CA ASP A 87 -15.92 -21.76 -14.50
C ASP A 87 -15.37 -22.59 -13.34
N SER A 88 -15.35 -23.92 -13.51
CA SER A 88 -14.83 -24.83 -12.49
C SER A 88 -13.35 -24.56 -12.17
N THR A 89 -12.53 -24.31 -13.21
CA THR A 89 -11.11 -24.00 -13.06
C THR A 89 -10.90 -22.62 -12.42
N PHE A 90 -11.62 -21.60 -12.90
CA PHE A 90 -11.51 -20.23 -12.41
C PHE A 90 -11.94 -20.09 -10.96
N ARG A 91 -12.92 -20.88 -10.49
CA ARG A 91 -13.33 -20.88 -9.08
C ARG A 91 -12.18 -21.25 -8.14
N VAL A 92 -11.38 -22.25 -8.52
CA VAL A 92 -10.19 -22.66 -7.76
C VAL A 92 -9.09 -21.60 -7.86
N LEU A 93 -8.80 -21.11 -9.07
CA LEU A 93 -7.79 -20.06 -9.26
C LEU A 93 -8.13 -18.76 -8.52
N GLN A 94 -9.41 -18.38 -8.49
CA GLN A 94 -9.89 -17.19 -7.79
C GLN A 94 -9.66 -17.31 -6.28
N PHE A 95 -9.84 -18.50 -5.71
CA PHE A 95 -9.53 -18.74 -4.30
C PHE A 95 -8.04 -18.50 -4.01
N PHE A 96 -7.14 -19.11 -4.79
CA PHE A 96 -5.70 -18.89 -4.64
C PHE A 96 -5.31 -17.41 -4.84
N SER A 97 -5.87 -16.76 -5.87
CA SER A 97 -5.63 -15.34 -6.14
C SER A 97 -6.10 -14.46 -4.97
N ALA A 98 -7.27 -14.72 -4.41
CA ALA A 98 -7.80 -13.98 -3.27
C ALA A 98 -6.95 -14.20 -2.01
N SER A 99 -6.45 -15.42 -1.77
CA SER A 99 -5.53 -15.72 -0.68
C SER A 99 -4.20 -14.97 -0.83
N LEU A 100 -3.59 -14.99 -2.02
CA LEU A 100 -2.34 -14.27 -2.31
C LEU A 100 -2.52 -12.76 -2.19
N TYR A 101 -3.62 -12.22 -2.71
CA TYR A 101 -3.97 -10.81 -2.54
C TYR A 101 -4.12 -10.45 -1.07
N SER A 102 -4.86 -11.26 -0.30
CA SER A 102 -5.07 -11.04 1.15
C SER A 102 -3.74 -11.04 1.92
N LEU A 103 -2.86 -12.00 1.64
CA LEU A 103 -1.52 -12.04 2.25
C LEU A 103 -0.67 -10.82 1.89
N GLY A 104 -0.62 -10.44 0.61
CA GLY A 104 0.15 -9.28 0.16
C GLY A 104 -0.42 -7.95 0.69
N HIS A 105 -1.74 -7.82 0.73
CA HIS A 105 -2.41 -6.64 1.26
C HIS A 105 -2.22 -6.54 2.77
N GLY A 106 -2.42 -7.65 3.50
CA GLY A 106 -2.22 -7.73 4.94
C GLY A 106 -0.77 -7.45 5.36
N GLY A 107 0.20 -8.00 4.62
CA GLY A 107 1.62 -7.73 4.87
C GLY A 107 1.98 -6.25 4.68
N ASN A 108 1.49 -5.63 3.60
CA ASN A 108 1.70 -4.19 3.37
C ASN A 108 1.07 -3.32 4.48
N ASP A 109 -0.11 -3.70 4.98
CA ASP A 109 -0.79 -2.98 6.06
C ASP A 109 -0.11 -3.15 7.41
N ALA A 110 0.37 -4.36 7.71
CA ALA A 110 1.18 -4.65 8.88
C ALA A 110 2.47 -3.81 8.88
N GLN A 111 3.18 -3.77 7.74
CA GLN A 111 4.44 -3.03 7.60
C GLN A 111 4.27 -1.53 7.86
N LYS A 112 3.16 -0.92 7.41
CA LYS A 112 2.86 0.50 7.69
C LYS A 112 2.70 0.74 9.20
N THR A 113 1.97 -0.14 9.89
CA THR A 113 1.75 -0.03 11.33
C THR A 113 3.05 -0.23 12.11
N MET A 114 3.83 -1.25 11.74
CA MET A 114 5.15 -1.53 12.32
C MET A 114 6.12 -0.37 12.11
N GLY A 115 6.12 0.26 10.94
CA GLY A 115 6.96 1.42 10.65
C GLY A 115 6.68 2.61 11.57
N ILE A 116 5.41 2.88 11.87
CA ILE A 116 5.03 3.96 12.80
C ILE A 116 5.50 3.63 14.23
N ILE A 117 5.28 2.40 14.68
CA ILE A 117 5.72 1.94 16.00
C ILE A 117 7.25 2.02 16.11
N ALA A 118 7.98 1.58 15.09
CA ALA A 118 9.44 1.65 15.06
C ALA A 118 9.95 3.09 15.14
N VAL A 119 9.33 4.04 14.41
CA VAL A 119 9.70 5.46 14.49
C VAL A 119 9.46 6.01 15.90
N LEU A 120 8.35 5.64 16.55
CA LEU A 120 8.06 6.05 17.93
C LEU A 120 9.10 5.49 18.91
N LEU A 121 9.37 4.19 18.87
CA LEU A 121 10.36 3.54 19.74
C LEU A 121 11.77 4.11 19.54
N TYR A 122 12.16 4.37 18.30
CA TYR A 122 13.45 4.98 17.98
C TYR A 122 13.54 6.42 18.51
N SER A 123 12.46 7.20 18.37
CA SER A 123 12.42 8.57 18.89
C SER A 123 12.50 8.66 20.42
N GLN A 124 12.11 7.59 21.13
CA GLN A 124 12.19 7.47 22.58
C GLN A 124 13.51 6.82 23.05
N GLY A 125 14.43 6.49 22.12
CA GLY A 125 15.69 5.82 22.44
C GLY A 125 15.53 4.34 22.86
N MET A 126 14.36 3.73 22.61
CA MET A 126 14.07 2.34 22.99
C MET A 126 14.50 1.33 21.92
N LEU A 127 14.59 1.75 20.66
CA LEU A 127 15.36 1.04 19.64
C LEU A 127 16.81 1.52 19.76
N GLY A 128 17.78 0.60 19.64
CA GLY A 128 19.21 0.91 19.79
C GLY A 128 19.74 1.94 18.78
N THR A 129 21.04 1.93 18.51
CA THR A 129 21.69 2.97 17.70
C THR A 129 21.20 3.05 16.24
N SER A 130 20.57 1.98 15.72
CA SER A 130 20.16 1.87 14.32
C SER A 130 18.66 1.73 14.18
N PHE A 131 18.07 2.54 13.29
CA PHE A 131 16.67 2.43 12.91
C PHE A 131 16.46 1.26 11.95
N TYR A 132 15.53 0.35 12.28
CA TYR A 132 15.04 -0.69 11.36
C TYR A 132 13.56 -0.94 11.60
N VAL A 133 12.85 -1.36 10.55
CA VAL A 133 11.47 -1.83 10.64
C VAL A 133 11.51 -3.34 10.49
N PRO A 134 10.97 -4.13 11.44
CA PRO A 134 10.91 -5.58 11.26
C PRO A 134 10.03 -5.93 10.06
N LEU A 135 10.39 -6.98 9.32
CA LEU A 135 9.63 -7.51 8.20
C LEU A 135 8.48 -8.39 8.70
#